data_AF-A0A645E6D5-F1
#
_entry.id   AF-A0A645E6D5-F1
#
_cell.length_a   1.000
_cell.length_b   1.000
_cell.length_c   1.000
_cell.angle_alpha   90.00
_cell.angle_beta   90.00
_cell.angle_gamma   90.00
#
_symmetry.space_group_name_H-M   'P 1'
#
loop_
_entity.id
_entity.type
_entity.pdbx_description
1 polymer ?
#
loop_
_entity_poly.entity_id
_entity_poly.type
_entity_poly.pdbx_seq_one_letter_code
_entity_poly.pdbx_strand_id
1 'polypeptide(L)'
;MILGDVMTALGFNIPIYSLKRLERIASIVAPIACKLPFEMLYPTGKAQNKEENFAGKYDKYFEASDIIAGDFHYIRRYLPYDAKGKLIVTNTVTKEDVTWLKERNAGMLVTSTPNLSGRSFGTNVIEALVVAMLNKNPNDIKDQDYLNVLKDIDFKPHVVYLNDTMACKAQGEGK
;
A
#
# COMPACT_ATOMS: atom_id res chain seq x y z
N MET A 1 -9.65 -0.25 13.10
CA MET A 1 -9.11 0.34 11.86
C MET A 1 -8.94 1.84 12.05
N ILE A 2 -7.79 2.38 11.66
CA ILE A 2 -7.47 3.81 11.72
C ILE A 2 -7.17 4.24 10.28
N LEU A 3 -7.88 5.24 9.77
CA LEU A 3 -7.69 5.78 8.43
C LEU A 3 -6.86 7.05 8.56
N GLY A 4 -5.64 7.00 8.03
CA GLY A 4 -4.59 7.98 8.26
C GLY A 4 -4.45 9.06 7.19
N ASP A 5 -5.20 8.99 6.09
CA ASP A 5 -5.02 9.85 4.90
C ASP A 5 -5.11 11.35 5.23
N VAL A 6 -6.04 11.74 6.10
CA VAL A 6 -6.15 13.14 6.55
C VAL A 6 -4.90 13.59 7.31
N MET A 7 -4.26 12.68 8.04
CA MET A 7 -3.05 12.96 8.81
C MET A 7 -1.80 12.96 7.93
N THR A 8 -1.69 12.02 6.99
CA THR A 8 -0.47 11.81 6.20
C THR A 8 -0.45 12.63 4.91
N ALA A 9 -1.59 12.73 4.20
CA ALA A 9 -1.71 13.46 2.94
C ALA A 9 -2.09 14.93 3.14
N LEU A 10 -3.01 15.23 4.07
CA LEU A 10 -3.45 16.62 4.33
C LEU A 10 -2.74 17.29 5.51
N GLY A 11 -1.99 16.53 6.31
CA GLY A 11 -1.22 17.07 7.44
C GLY A 11 -2.06 17.44 8.68
N PHE A 12 -3.36 17.20 8.67
CA PHE A 12 -4.24 17.48 9.82
C PHE A 12 -4.28 16.27 10.76
N ASN A 13 -3.92 16.46 12.03
CA ASN A 13 -3.87 15.39 13.04
C ASN A 13 -5.28 14.96 13.51
N ILE A 14 -6.11 14.44 12.59
CA ILE A 14 -7.48 14.01 12.82
C ILE A 14 -7.58 12.52 12.48
N PRO A 15 -7.48 11.62 13.46
CA PRO A 15 -7.65 10.19 13.20
C PRO A 15 -9.12 9.85 12.90
N ILE A 16 -9.32 9.00 11.91
CA ILE A 16 -10.65 8.51 11.50
C ILE A 16 -10.75 7.02 11.81
N TYR A 17 -11.81 6.64 12.52
CA TYR A 17 -12.02 5.26 13.00
C TYR A 17 -13.17 4.52 12.31
N SER A 18 -13.81 5.13 11.30
CA SER A 18 -14.89 4.48 10.53
C SER A 18 -14.96 4.98 9.09
N LEU A 19 -15.35 4.09 8.18
CA LEU A 19 -15.56 4.41 6.76
C LEU A 19 -16.65 5.47 6.58
N LYS A 20 -17.74 5.39 7.34
CA LYS A 20 -18.83 6.39 7.30
C LYS A 20 -18.35 7.80 7.63
N ARG A 21 -17.39 7.93 8.56
CA ARG A 21 -16.80 9.24 8.87
C ARG A 21 -15.87 9.71 7.76
N LEU A 22 -15.06 8.81 7.19
CA LEU A 22 -14.23 9.13 6.03
C LEU A 22 -15.10 9.62 4.86
N GLU A 23 -16.18 8.91 4.53
CA GLU A 23 -17.09 9.24 3.44
C GLU A 23 -17.72 10.64 3.62
N ARG A 24 -18.16 10.98 4.84
CA ARG A 24 -18.68 12.32 5.16
C ARG A 24 -17.63 13.42 5.01
N ILE A 25 -16.39 13.15 5.38
CA ILE A 25 -15.29 14.11 5.22
C ILE A 25 -14.97 14.25 3.72
N ALA A 26 -14.86 13.13 3.01
CA ALA A 26 -14.57 13.10 1.58
C ALA A 26 -15.64 13.81 0.75
N SER A 27 -16.93 13.69 1.08
CA SER A 27 -17.99 14.39 0.34
C SER A 27 -17.88 15.92 0.40
N ILE A 28 -17.28 16.46 1.46
CA ILE A 28 -17.02 17.89 1.64
C ILE A 28 -15.67 18.29 1.02
N VAL A 29 -14.62 17.49 1.26
CA VAL A 29 -13.24 17.83 0.91
C VAL A 29 -12.92 17.49 -0.56
N ALA A 30 -13.39 16.37 -1.09
CA ALA A 30 -13.03 15.87 -2.42
C ALA A 30 -13.35 16.85 -3.57
N PRO A 31 -14.50 17.56 -3.60
CA PRO A 31 -14.80 18.52 -4.67
C PRO A 31 -13.78 19.68 -4.76
N ILE A 32 -13.12 19.99 -3.65
CA ILE A 32 -12.07 21.01 -3.57
C ILE A 32 -10.72 20.36 -3.89
N ALA A 33 -10.40 19.24 -3.24
CA ALA A 33 -9.14 18.53 -3.42
C ALA A 33 -8.90 18.15 -4.89
N CYS A 34 -9.90 17.61 -5.59
CA CYS A 34 -9.78 17.22 -7.00
C CYS A 34 -9.48 18.39 -7.97
N LYS A 35 -9.57 19.64 -7.51
CA LYS A 35 -9.20 20.84 -8.29
C LYS A 35 -7.81 21.38 -7.95
N LEU A 36 -7.15 20.85 -6.92
CA LEU A 36 -5.80 21.24 -6.55
C LEU A 36 -4.77 20.52 -7.45
N PRO A 37 -3.58 21.10 -7.64
CA PRO A 37 -2.47 20.42 -8.29
C PRO A 37 -2.16 19.09 -7.58
N PHE A 38 -1.96 18.04 -8.37
CA PHE A 38 -1.72 16.69 -7.85
C PHE A 38 -0.53 16.64 -6.86
N GLU A 39 0.53 17.41 -7.12
CA GLU A 39 1.73 17.50 -6.29
C GLU A 39 1.47 18.03 -4.87
N MET A 40 0.36 18.73 -4.64
CA MET A 40 -0.03 19.20 -3.30
C MET A 40 -0.70 18.11 -2.47
N LEU A 41 -1.32 17.13 -3.12
CA LEU A 41 -2.07 16.05 -2.46
C LEU A 41 -1.27 14.77 -2.35
N TYR A 42 -0.27 14.62 -3.22
CA TYR A 42 0.50 13.41 -3.34
C TYR A 42 1.99 13.72 -3.44
N PRO A 43 2.86 12.94 -2.78
CA PRO A 43 4.28 13.08 -2.95
C PRO A 43 4.68 12.71 -4.38
N THR A 44 5.08 13.72 -5.17
CA THR A 44 5.54 13.56 -6.55
C THR A 44 6.94 14.16 -6.76
N GLY A 45 7.61 13.72 -7.82
CA GLY A 45 8.88 14.28 -8.26
C GLY A 45 9.98 14.19 -7.19
N LYS A 46 10.64 15.31 -6.87
CA LYS A 46 11.76 15.33 -5.90
C LYS A 46 11.34 14.91 -4.49
N ALA A 47 10.08 15.07 -4.11
CA ALA A 47 9.56 14.63 -2.80
C ALA A 47 9.44 13.10 -2.70
N GLN A 48 9.36 12.36 -3.82
CA GLN A 48 9.46 10.89 -3.82
C GLN A 48 10.88 10.41 -3.49
N ASN A 49 11.90 11.22 -3.85
CA ASN A 49 13.32 10.88 -3.72
C ASN A 49 14.01 11.53 -2.50
N LYS A 50 13.30 12.36 -1.73
CA LYS A 50 13.82 12.86 -0.45
C LYS A 50 13.59 11.79 0.62
N GLU A 51 14.62 11.50 1.40
CA GLU A 51 14.58 10.72 2.64
C GLU A 51 13.83 11.48 3.76
N GLU A 52 12.64 12.02 3.45
CA GLU A 52 11.78 12.66 4.43
C GLU A 52 11.28 11.58 5.40
N ASN A 53 11.87 11.56 6.60
CA ASN A 53 11.48 10.69 7.69
C ASN A 53 10.75 11.52 8.76
N PHE A 54 9.48 11.21 8.97
CA PHE A 54 8.58 11.81 9.95
C PHE A 54 8.20 10.83 11.06
N ALA A 55 9.02 9.79 11.31
CA ALA A 55 8.91 8.96 12.50
C ALA A 55 8.83 9.83 13.77
N GLY A 56 8.01 9.40 14.72
CA GLY A 56 7.64 10.15 15.92
C GLY A 56 6.34 10.94 15.77
N LYS A 57 5.95 11.37 14.57
CA LYS A 57 4.78 12.26 14.38
C LYS A 57 3.46 11.55 14.70
N TYR A 58 3.34 10.28 14.30
CA TYR A 58 2.11 9.50 14.40
C TYR A 58 2.32 8.12 15.05
N ASP A 59 3.47 7.90 15.70
CA ASP A 59 3.91 6.59 16.21
C ASP A 59 2.87 5.90 17.08
N LYS A 60 2.18 6.65 17.96
CA LYS A 60 1.10 6.11 18.80
C LYS A 60 0.02 5.34 18.01
N TYR A 61 -0.24 5.70 16.76
CA TYR A 61 -1.23 5.02 15.92
C TYR A 61 -0.63 3.80 15.22
N PHE A 62 0.65 3.85 14.86
CA PHE A 62 1.39 2.69 14.33
C PHE A 62 1.61 1.63 15.42
N GLU A 63 1.96 2.05 16.63
CA GLU A 63 2.13 1.19 17.81
C GLU A 63 0.85 0.43 18.13
N ALA A 64 -0.30 1.12 18.12
CA ALA A 64 -1.62 0.54 18.36
C ALA A 64 -2.16 -0.33 17.21
N SER A 65 -1.38 -0.55 16.14
CA SER A 65 -1.79 -1.29 14.94
C SER A 65 -0.88 -2.47 14.67
N ASP A 66 -1.47 -3.67 14.53
CA ASP A 66 -0.75 -4.89 14.11
C ASP A 66 -0.51 -4.94 12.60
N ILE A 67 -1.42 -4.32 11.83
CA ILE A 67 -1.41 -4.27 10.37
C ILE A 67 -1.32 -2.81 9.93
N ILE A 68 -0.32 -2.51 9.10
CA ILE A 68 -0.13 -1.21 8.46
C ILE A 68 -0.45 -1.37 6.98
N ALA A 69 -1.52 -0.73 6.52
CA ALA A 69 -1.97 -0.80 5.14
C ALA A 69 -1.96 0.58 4.47
N GLY A 70 -1.46 0.66 3.23
CA GLY A 70 -1.46 1.91 2.48
C GLY A 70 -0.37 1.98 1.40
N ASP A 71 -0.24 3.16 0.80
CA ASP A 71 0.82 3.42 -0.17
C ASP A 71 2.20 3.42 0.47
N PHE A 72 3.17 2.76 -0.18
CA PHE A 72 4.48 2.55 0.39
C PHE A 72 5.23 3.86 0.65
N HIS A 73 5.03 4.92 -0.15
CA HIS A 73 5.70 6.19 0.09
C HIS A 73 5.25 6.84 1.41
N TYR A 74 3.95 6.76 1.73
CA TYR A 74 3.45 7.24 3.02
C TYR A 74 3.91 6.36 4.18
N ILE A 75 3.90 5.04 4.00
CA ILE A 75 4.44 4.11 5.01
C ILE A 75 5.91 4.46 5.28
N ARG A 76 6.74 4.55 4.24
CA ARG A 76 8.18 4.85 4.35
C ARG A 76 8.46 6.16 5.10
N ARG A 77 7.61 7.17 4.89
CA ARG A 77 7.72 8.49 5.53
C ARG A 77 7.39 8.48 7.01
N TYR A 78 6.40 7.69 7.44
CA TYR A 78 5.82 7.82 8.79
C TYR A 78 6.01 6.59 9.68
N LEU A 79 6.47 5.45 9.12
CA LEU A 79 6.68 4.23 9.90
C LEU A 79 7.75 4.48 10.99
N PRO A 80 7.51 4.08 12.25
CA PRO A 80 8.51 4.15 13.31
C PRO A 80 9.79 3.40 12.96
N TYR A 81 10.90 3.74 13.62
CA TYR A 81 12.18 3.05 13.44
C TYR A 81 12.14 1.58 13.87
N ASP A 82 11.21 1.22 14.75
CA ASP A 82 10.91 -0.17 15.08
C ASP A 82 9.45 -0.50 14.74
N ALA A 83 9.27 -1.36 13.76
CA ALA A 83 8.00 -1.90 13.30
C ALA A 83 7.86 -3.38 13.70
N LYS A 84 8.50 -3.79 14.80
CA LYS A 84 8.60 -5.17 15.26
C LYS A 84 7.32 -5.98 15.06
N GLY A 85 7.42 -7.01 14.22
CA GLY A 85 6.37 -8.00 14.02
C GLY A 85 5.13 -7.51 13.26
N LYS A 86 5.09 -6.24 12.84
CA LYS A 86 3.95 -5.68 12.12
C LYS A 86 3.83 -6.27 10.71
N LEU A 87 2.58 -6.48 10.28
CA LEU A 87 2.26 -6.85 8.91
C LEU A 87 2.09 -5.60 8.06
N ILE A 88 2.86 -5.48 6.98
CA ILE A 88 2.79 -4.38 6.03
C ILE A 88 2.01 -4.84 4.80
N VAL A 89 0.92 -4.15 4.47
CA VAL A 89 0.11 -4.41 3.28
C VAL A 89 0.17 -3.20 2.37
N THR A 90 0.74 -3.35 1.17
CA THR A 90 1.02 -2.20 0.31
C THR A 90 0.95 -2.55 -1.18
N ASN A 91 1.25 -1.58 -2.03
CA ASN A 91 1.17 -1.69 -3.49
C ASN A 91 2.56 -2.00 -4.09
N THR A 92 3.28 -0.95 -4.47
CA THR A 92 4.54 -0.99 -5.22
C THR A 92 5.71 -0.91 -4.25
N VAL A 93 6.57 -1.92 -4.26
CA VAL A 93 7.83 -1.95 -3.52
C VAL A 93 8.96 -2.39 -4.44
N THR A 94 10.17 -1.95 -4.14
CA THR A 94 11.42 -2.46 -4.73
C THR A 94 12.14 -3.39 -3.77
N LYS A 95 13.29 -3.95 -4.18
CA LYS A 95 14.15 -4.76 -3.30
C LYS A 95 14.70 -3.94 -2.13
N GLU A 96 15.03 -2.68 -2.38
CA GLU A 96 15.56 -1.76 -1.38
C GLU A 96 14.50 -1.47 -0.30
N ASP A 97 13.24 -1.37 -0.69
CA ASP A 97 12.11 -1.21 0.23
C ASP A 97 11.92 -2.43 1.14
N VAL A 98 12.07 -3.64 0.58
CA VAL A 98 12.04 -4.90 1.36
C VAL A 98 13.16 -4.93 2.39
N THR A 99 14.38 -4.58 2.01
CA THR A 99 15.53 -4.48 2.94
C THR A 99 15.27 -3.44 4.03
N TRP A 100 14.76 -2.26 3.65
CA TRP A 100 14.46 -1.17 4.57
C TRP A 100 13.40 -1.55 5.63
N LEU A 101 12.41 -2.36 5.24
CA LEU A 101 11.43 -2.93 6.18
C LEU A 101 12.03 -3.98 7.12
N LYS A 102 12.94 -4.81 6.60
CA LYS A 102 13.66 -5.81 7.40
C LYS A 102 14.52 -5.15 8.48
N GLU A 103 15.21 -4.07 8.14
CA GLU A 103 16.00 -3.26 9.09
C GLU A 103 15.16 -2.64 10.22
N ARG A 104 13.84 -2.49 10.00
CA ARG A 104 12.87 -2.00 11.00
C ARG A 104 12.13 -3.11 11.74
N ASN A 105 12.62 -4.35 11.67
CA ASN A 105 12.02 -5.52 12.32
C ASN A 105 10.55 -5.81 11.92
N ALA A 106 10.08 -5.30 10.78
CA ALA A 106 8.75 -5.67 10.29
C ALA A 106 8.63 -7.20 10.17
N GLY A 107 7.43 -7.73 10.42
CA GLY A 107 7.23 -9.18 10.47
C GLY A 107 7.01 -9.79 9.09
N MET A 108 6.12 -9.16 8.32
CA MET A 108 5.69 -9.66 7.02
C MET A 108 5.34 -8.48 6.09
N LEU A 109 5.59 -8.66 4.81
CA LEU A 109 5.15 -7.79 3.73
C LEU A 109 4.21 -8.56 2.81
N VAL A 110 3.08 -7.96 2.47
CA VAL A 110 2.13 -8.44 1.47
C VAL A 110 1.87 -7.32 0.47
N THR A 111 2.10 -7.56 -0.81
CA THR A 111 1.80 -6.60 -1.86
C THR A 111 0.53 -6.97 -2.62
N SER A 112 -0.23 -5.96 -3.07
CA SER A 112 -1.46 -6.17 -3.83
C SER A 112 -1.25 -6.87 -5.18
N THR A 113 -0.02 -6.88 -5.69
CA THR A 113 0.37 -7.49 -6.96
C THR A 113 1.61 -8.39 -6.78
N PRO A 114 1.87 -9.34 -7.70
CA PRO A 114 3.07 -10.17 -7.69
C PRO A 114 4.37 -9.35 -7.78
N ASN A 115 5.47 -9.99 -7.43
CA ASN A 115 6.81 -9.47 -7.73
C ASN A 115 7.18 -9.80 -9.18
N LEU A 116 7.30 -8.76 -10.00
CA LEU A 116 7.70 -8.85 -11.39
C LEU A 116 9.12 -8.30 -11.52
N SER A 117 10.10 -9.20 -11.65
CA SER A 117 11.53 -8.86 -11.83
C SER A 117 12.14 -7.98 -10.73
N GLY A 118 11.72 -8.16 -9.48
CA GLY A 118 12.23 -7.43 -8.32
C GLY A 118 11.38 -6.24 -7.89
N ARG A 119 10.21 -6.03 -8.51
CA ARG A 119 9.30 -4.92 -8.20
C ARG A 119 7.84 -5.37 -8.27
N SER A 120 7.03 -4.93 -7.32
CA SER A 120 5.57 -4.99 -7.46
C SER A 120 5.07 -3.68 -8.10
N PHE A 121 4.01 -3.76 -8.91
CA PHE A 121 3.43 -2.60 -9.58
C PHE A 121 2.05 -2.29 -9.03
N GLY A 122 1.60 -1.04 -9.15
CA GLY A 122 0.25 -0.64 -8.74
C GLY A 122 -0.82 -1.39 -9.54
N THR A 123 -1.99 -1.58 -8.93
CA THR A 123 -3.12 -2.28 -9.57
C THR A 123 -3.52 -1.62 -10.90
N ASN A 124 -3.45 -0.29 -10.98
CA ASN A 124 -3.70 0.47 -12.20
C ASN A 124 -2.80 0.05 -13.39
N VAL A 125 -1.53 -0.28 -13.13
CA VAL A 125 -0.60 -0.74 -14.17
C VAL A 125 -0.96 -2.14 -14.64
N ILE A 126 -1.33 -3.02 -13.70
CA ILE A 126 -1.78 -4.38 -14.02
C ILE A 126 -3.10 -4.35 -14.80
N GLU A 127 -4.06 -3.53 -14.39
CA GLU A 127 -5.34 -3.34 -15.10
C GLU A 127 -5.11 -2.82 -16.52
N ALA A 128 -4.22 -1.83 -16.70
CA ALA A 128 -3.86 -1.32 -18.02
C ALA A 128 -3.21 -2.40 -18.90
N LEU A 129 -2.35 -3.25 -18.34
CA LEU A 129 -1.76 -4.38 -19.06
C LEU A 129 -2.84 -5.38 -19.49
N VAL A 130 -3.78 -5.73 -18.61
CA VAL A 130 -4.90 -6.61 -18.93
C VAL A 130 -5.75 -6.03 -20.07
N VAL A 131 -6.11 -4.75 -19.99
CA VAL A 131 -6.85 -4.05 -21.05
C VAL A 131 -6.11 -4.11 -22.38
N ALA A 132 -4.80 -3.85 -22.39
CA ALA A 132 -3.97 -3.91 -23.59
C ALA A 132 -3.89 -5.33 -24.18
N MET A 133 -3.87 -6.37 -23.34
CA MET A 133 -3.78 -7.77 -23.76
C MET A 133 -5.09 -8.33 -24.32
N LEU A 134 -6.24 -7.87 -23.79
CA LEU A 134 -7.55 -8.38 -24.19
C LEU A 134 -7.91 -8.06 -25.65
N ASN A 135 -7.27 -7.03 -26.24
CA ASN A 135 -7.53 -6.57 -27.60
C ASN A 135 -9.02 -6.37 -27.91
N LYS A 136 -9.78 -5.92 -26.90
CA LYS A 136 -11.20 -5.56 -26.99
C LYS A 136 -11.34 -4.05 -26.98
N ASN A 137 -12.49 -3.56 -27.46
CA ASN A 137 -12.87 -2.18 -27.16
C ASN A 137 -13.01 -2.03 -25.63
N PRO A 138 -12.44 -0.98 -25.00
CA PRO A 138 -12.54 -0.79 -23.56
C PRO A 138 -13.97 -0.83 -23.01
N ASN A 139 -14.95 -0.36 -23.78
CA ASN A 139 -16.37 -0.37 -23.37
C ASN A 139 -17.01 -1.77 -23.34
N ASP A 140 -16.38 -2.75 -24.00
CA ASP A 140 -16.87 -4.13 -24.07
C ASP A 140 -16.18 -5.06 -23.04
N ILE A 141 -15.17 -4.55 -22.31
CA ILE A 141 -14.44 -5.31 -21.30
C ILE A 141 -15.32 -5.46 -20.06
N LYS A 142 -15.48 -6.70 -19.60
CA LYS A 142 -16.25 -7.03 -18.38
C LYS A 142 -15.33 -7.46 -17.26
N ASP A 143 -15.79 -7.38 -16.02
CA ASP A 143 -15.05 -7.83 -14.82
C ASP A 143 -14.53 -9.26 -14.97
N GLN A 144 -15.32 -10.14 -15.59
CA GLN A 144 -14.93 -11.53 -15.82
C GLN A 144 -13.73 -11.67 -16.75
N ASP A 145 -13.54 -10.75 -17.71
CA ASP A 145 -12.38 -10.76 -18.59
C ASP A 145 -11.10 -10.51 -17.80
N TYR A 146 -11.13 -9.57 -16.83
CA TYR A 146 -10.01 -9.35 -15.92
C TYR A 146 -9.73 -10.60 -15.08
N LEU A 147 -10.76 -11.16 -14.46
CA LEU A 147 -10.60 -12.33 -13.59
C LEU A 147 -10.04 -13.55 -14.34
N ASN A 148 -10.42 -13.73 -15.61
CA ASN A 148 -9.87 -14.80 -16.45
C ASN A 148 -8.37 -14.59 -16.69
N VAL A 149 -7.95 -13.38 -17.10
CA VAL A 149 -6.53 -13.08 -17.34
C VAL A 149 -5.72 -13.24 -16.05
N LEU A 150 -6.22 -12.71 -14.92
CA LEU A 150 -5.54 -12.85 -13.62
C LEU A 150 -5.41 -14.32 -13.19
N LYS A 151 -6.41 -15.15 -13.48
CA LYS A 151 -6.35 -16.60 -13.22
C LYS A 151 -5.32 -17.29 -14.11
N ASP A 152 -5.28 -16.96 -15.40
CA ASP A 152 -4.38 -17.58 -16.37
C ASP A 152 -2.90 -17.31 -16.06
N ILE A 153 -2.59 -16.15 -15.48
CA ILE A 153 -1.23 -15.79 -15.05
C ILE A 153 -0.91 -16.16 -13.60
N ASP A 154 -1.78 -16.94 -12.94
CA ASP A 154 -1.70 -17.29 -11.51
C ASP A 154 -1.41 -16.06 -10.62
N PHE A 155 -2.17 -14.99 -10.84
CA PHE A 155 -1.94 -13.71 -10.19
C PHE A 155 -2.17 -13.82 -8.68
N LYS A 156 -1.07 -13.77 -7.92
CA LYS A 156 -1.09 -13.86 -6.46
C LYS A 156 -0.36 -12.67 -5.83
N PRO A 157 -0.81 -12.22 -4.65
CA PRO A 157 -0.05 -11.24 -3.89
C PRO A 157 1.36 -11.79 -3.61
N HIS A 158 2.35 -10.92 -3.60
CA HIS A 158 3.69 -11.31 -3.19
C HIS A 158 3.82 -11.17 -1.67
N VAL A 159 4.09 -12.31 -1.03
CA VAL A 159 4.19 -12.45 0.43
C VAL A 159 5.64 -12.71 0.81
N VAL A 160 6.19 -11.85 1.67
CA VAL A 160 7.57 -11.95 2.16
C VAL A 160 7.56 -11.98 3.68
N TYR A 161 8.14 -13.02 4.26
CA TYR A 161 8.46 -13.07 5.68
C TYR A 161 9.76 -12.32 5.90
N LEU A 162 9.68 -11.20 6.63
CA LEU A 162 10.82 -10.29 6.82
C LEU A 162 11.64 -10.65 8.08
N ASN A 163 11.03 -11.42 8.99
CA ASN A 163 11.67 -11.91 10.21
C ASN A 163 11.45 -13.43 10.36
N ASP A 164 12.49 -14.15 10.81
CA ASP A 164 12.54 -15.62 10.82
C ASP A 164 11.47 -16.25 11.72
N THR A 165 10.96 -15.52 12.71
CA THR A 165 9.95 -16.02 13.66
C THR A 165 8.57 -16.23 13.04
N MET A 166 8.23 -15.54 11.94
CA MET A 166 6.95 -15.72 11.24
C MET A 166 7.02 -16.77 10.12
N ALA A 167 8.20 -17.03 9.57
CA ALA A 167 8.41 -18.05 8.53
C ALA A 167 8.06 -19.47 9.03
N CYS A 168 8.35 -19.78 10.30
CA CYS A 168 8.05 -21.08 10.90
C CYS A 168 6.56 -21.35 11.13
N LYS A 169 5.70 -20.32 11.28
CA LYS A 169 4.26 -20.53 11.56
C LYS A 169 3.46 -20.85 10.31
N ALA A 170 3.83 -20.30 9.16
CA ALA A 170 3.08 -20.48 7.92
C ALA A 170 3.35 -21.83 7.23
N GLN A 171 4.46 -22.49 7.54
CA GLN A 171 4.78 -23.83 7.01
C GLN A 171 4.15 -24.97 7.84
N GLY A 172 3.43 -24.67 8.92
CA GLY A 172 2.89 -25.65 9.87
C GLY A 172 1.41 -26.05 9.71
N GLU A 173 0.63 -25.39 8.86
CA GLU A 173 -0.82 -25.61 8.72
C GLU A 173 -1.22 -26.14 7.33
N GLY A 174 -0.46 -27.11 6.83
CA GLY A 174 -0.79 -27.87 5.63
C GLY A 174 -0.61 -29.36 5.88
N LYS A 175 -1.53 -29.96 6.63
CA LYS A 175 -1.81 -31.40 6.61
C LYS A 175 -3.29 -31.62 6.37
#